data_AF-A0A2V2W954-F1
#
_entry.id   AF-A0A2V2W954-F1
#
_cell.length_a   1.000
_cell.length_b   1.000
_cell.length_c   1.000
_cell.angle_alpha   90.00
_cell.angle_beta   90.00
_cell.angle_gamma   90.00
#
_symmetry.space_group_name_H-M   'P 1'
#
loop_
_entity.id
_entity.type
_entity.pdbx_description
1 polymer ?
#
loop_
_entity_poly.entity_id
_entity_poly.type
_entity_poly.pdbx_seq_one_letter_code
_entity_poly.pdbx_strand_id
1 'polypeptide(L)'
;MDKSMMIKAVKELSRRGMKGYIIYDVGGRLDIPSPFLPPGGWGMLVVATPEKTSYIHWANEKRAVRIIMNCPDESDVKAMCVWMKRNQPPPQQAEYWREVKGRMDKLGPILRYIFDEGRYKYWIGDCHGLVDGTTSWGIRSYFVFGTSKLWEGNKALEYLARIFRARGERNGESPFNAPITAHLASKTLCKLKTLMTQAEFNLFVSRIRDCLMHANFGKCAMFAFLNVAFMAAIRRKLKELKPPTRRPSHRCAPDVHSQEGPTSHYFLPSAERIGKKTCINHRLLYIPEVENFPLVDGFFLMDSNPMTLVGLRMATAGAHHTTASTVRQFTERLAAYFNGWEELSRDMSWEIIYVQHADSTPLNDWQRCDVVNSDNVSKKESQKIAAFWEEKVRQYQVSIPSRDA
;
A
#
# COMPACT_ATOMS: atom_id res chain seq x y z
N MET A 1 30.21 -7.83 -19.14
CA MET A 1 31.26 -8.54 -18.38
C MET A 1 30.78 -9.96 -18.16
N ASP A 2 31.57 -10.96 -18.51
CA ASP A 2 31.20 -12.37 -18.31
C ASP A 2 31.09 -12.69 -16.80
N LYS A 3 30.15 -13.58 -16.41
CA LYS A 3 29.88 -13.98 -15.02
C LYS A 3 31.14 -14.51 -14.34
N SER A 4 31.99 -15.23 -15.08
CA SER A 4 33.29 -15.71 -14.60
C SER A 4 34.25 -14.58 -14.22
N MET A 5 34.29 -13.50 -15.03
CA MET A 5 35.15 -12.34 -14.75
C MET A 5 34.68 -11.56 -13.52
N MET A 6 33.36 -11.41 -13.33
CA MET A 6 32.82 -10.75 -12.14
C MET A 6 33.18 -11.50 -10.85
N ILE A 7 33.03 -12.83 -10.85
CA ILE A 7 33.39 -13.65 -9.68
C ILE A 7 34.88 -13.53 -9.35
N LYS A 8 35.75 -13.56 -10.37
CA LYS A 8 37.20 -13.36 -10.19
C LYS A 8 37.51 -12.00 -9.58
N ALA A 9 36.88 -10.93 -10.09
CA ALA A 9 37.07 -9.59 -9.56
C ALA A 9 36.66 -9.49 -8.08
N VAL A 10 35.47 -9.99 -7.74
CA VAL A 10 34.96 -9.98 -6.35
C VAL A 10 35.88 -10.76 -5.41
N LYS A 11 36.38 -11.92 -5.84
CA LYS A 11 37.34 -12.72 -5.05
C LYS A 11 38.66 -11.99 -4.84
N GLU A 12 39.19 -11.33 -5.86
CA GLU A 12 40.44 -10.57 -5.73
C GLU A 12 40.28 -9.37 -4.78
N LEU A 13 39.14 -8.68 -4.82
CA LEU A 13 38.84 -7.61 -3.85
C LEU A 13 38.82 -8.16 -2.42
N SER A 14 38.13 -9.28 -2.20
CA SER A 14 38.08 -9.95 -0.90
C SER A 14 39.47 -10.40 -0.42
N ARG A 15 40.32 -10.95 -1.31
CA ARG A 15 41.69 -11.36 -0.99
C ARG A 15 42.59 -10.20 -0.58
N ARG A 16 42.31 -9.00 -1.06
CA ARG A 16 42.97 -7.75 -0.64
C ARG A 16 42.45 -7.19 0.69
N GLY A 17 41.58 -7.93 1.39
CA GLY A 17 41.02 -7.53 2.68
C GLY A 17 39.82 -6.58 2.59
N MET A 18 39.29 -6.31 1.39
CA MET A 18 38.08 -5.49 1.26
C MET A 18 36.86 -6.24 1.76
N LYS A 19 35.99 -5.51 2.47
CA LYS A 19 34.63 -5.95 2.81
C LYS A 19 33.66 -5.41 1.78
N GLY A 20 32.57 -6.13 1.56
CA GLY A 20 31.56 -5.69 0.62
C GLY A 20 30.28 -6.51 0.69
N TYR A 21 29.34 -6.11 -0.16
CA TYR A 21 28.01 -6.68 -0.23
C TYR A 21 27.64 -6.88 -1.70
N ILE A 22 27.03 -8.02 -2.01
CA ILE A 22 26.63 -8.39 -3.38
C ILE A 22 25.11 -8.28 -3.49
N ILE A 23 24.63 -7.59 -4.51
CA ILE A 23 23.21 -7.63 -4.89
C ILE A 23 23.16 -8.32 -6.25
N TYR A 24 22.57 -9.52 -6.27
CA TYR A 24 22.49 -10.37 -7.44
C TYR A 24 21.05 -10.38 -7.97
N ASP A 25 20.84 -9.78 -9.12
CA ASP A 25 19.54 -9.77 -9.81
C ASP A 25 19.43 -10.99 -10.74
N VAL A 26 18.45 -11.85 -10.48
CA VAL A 26 18.29 -13.13 -11.16
C VAL A 26 17.61 -12.93 -12.52
N GLY A 27 18.30 -13.31 -13.58
CA GLY A 27 17.84 -13.09 -14.96
C GLY A 27 16.69 -14.00 -15.42
N GLY A 28 16.48 -15.16 -14.79
CA GLY A 28 15.39 -16.09 -15.16
C GLY A 28 15.44 -17.44 -14.44
N ARG A 29 14.58 -18.38 -14.87
CA ARG A 29 14.26 -19.71 -14.29
C ARG A 29 15.44 -20.57 -13.82
N LEU A 30 16.64 -20.32 -14.33
CA LEU A 30 17.84 -21.13 -14.11
C LEU A 30 19.09 -20.28 -13.85
N ASP A 31 18.92 -18.96 -13.65
CA ASP A 31 20.05 -18.10 -13.33
C ASP A 31 20.40 -18.25 -11.84
N ILE A 32 21.36 -19.13 -11.58
CA ILE A 32 21.76 -19.51 -10.24
C ILE A 32 23.02 -18.73 -9.85
N PRO A 33 23.03 -18.03 -8.69
CA PRO A 33 24.24 -17.43 -8.16
C PRO A 33 25.37 -18.46 -8.08
N SER A 34 26.60 -18.06 -8.38
CA SER A 34 27.72 -19.00 -8.30
C SER A 34 27.88 -19.52 -6.87
N PRO A 35 28.14 -20.83 -6.66
CA PRO A 35 28.38 -21.39 -5.33
C PRO A 35 29.62 -20.81 -4.64
N PHE A 36 30.46 -20.09 -5.41
CA PHE A 36 31.64 -19.38 -4.92
C PHE A 36 31.34 -17.97 -4.39
N LEU A 37 30.09 -17.53 -4.40
CA LEU A 37 29.64 -16.27 -3.81
C LEU A 37 28.71 -16.52 -2.59
N PRO A 38 28.65 -15.55 -1.65
CA PRO A 38 29.63 -14.50 -1.46
C PRO A 38 30.98 -15.05 -0.93
N PRO A 39 32.11 -14.35 -1.13
CA PRO A 39 33.35 -14.63 -0.43
C PRO A 39 33.18 -14.57 1.10
N GLY A 40 34.13 -15.15 1.84
CA GLY A 40 34.12 -15.07 3.30
C GLY A 40 34.09 -13.62 3.80
N GLY A 41 33.20 -13.32 4.74
CA GLY A 41 33.05 -11.98 5.33
C GLY A 41 32.21 -10.99 4.50
N TRP A 42 31.68 -11.39 3.35
CA TRP A 42 30.76 -10.58 2.53
C TRP A 42 29.32 -11.05 2.70
N GLY A 43 28.37 -10.11 2.62
CA GLY A 43 26.95 -10.40 2.54
C GLY A 43 26.46 -10.50 1.10
N MET A 44 25.33 -11.16 0.89
CA MET A 44 24.70 -11.26 -0.43
C MET A 44 23.17 -11.22 -0.34
N LEU A 45 22.57 -10.31 -1.11
CA LEU A 45 21.15 -10.26 -1.41
C LEU A 45 20.90 -10.88 -2.79
N VAL A 46 19.93 -11.77 -2.88
CA VAL A 46 19.45 -12.27 -4.17
C VAL A 46 18.08 -11.66 -4.44
N VAL A 47 18.00 -10.89 -5.52
CA VAL A 47 16.77 -10.29 -6.03
C VAL A 47 16.22 -11.22 -7.10
N ALA A 48 15.09 -11.85 -6.81
CA ALA A 48 14.50 -12.86 -7.68
C ALA A 48 12.98 -12.75 -7.71
N THR A 49 12.39 -13.17 -8.82
CA THR A 49 10.95 -13.44 -8.88
C THR A 49 10.62 -14.63 -7.97
N PRO A 50 9.40 -14.68 -7.38
CA PRO A 50 8.95 -15.75 -6.50
C PRO A 50 8.62 -17.03 -7.28
N GLU A 51 9.62 -17.60 -7.95
CA GLU A 51 9.48 -18.81 -8.74
C GLU A 51 10.03 -20.04 -8.02
N LYS A 52 9.22 -21.11 -8.04
CA LYS A 52 9.47 -22.37 -7.33
C LYS A 52 10.78 -23.04 -7.75
N THR A 53 11.11 -23.05 -9.04
CA THR A 53 12.22 -23.83 -9.60
C THR A 53 13.57 -23.26 -9.13
N SER A 54 13.73 -21.95 -9.20
CA SER A 54 14.91 -21.24 -8.69
C SER A 54 15.06 -21.38 -7.17
N TYR A 55 13.96 -21.22 -6.41
CA TYR A 55 14.00 -21.33 -4.96
C TYR A 55 14.32 -22.74 -4.45
N ILE A 56 13.67 -23.78 -4.99
CA ILE A 56 13.96 -25.18 -4.59
C ILE A 56 15.42 -25.50 -4.86
N HIS A 57 15.96 -25.04 -5.99
CA HIS A 57 17.36 -25.23 -6.31
C HIS A 57 18.28 -24.52 -5.31
N TRP A 58 18.00 -23.27 -4.95
CA TRP A 58 18.79 -22.53 -3.95
C TRP A 58 18.68 -23.08 -2.54
N ALA A 59 17.50 -23.53 -2.13
CA ALA A 59 17.25 -24.14 -0.83
C ALA A 59 17.99 -25.47 -0.66
N ASN A 60 18.14 -26.24 -1.75
CA ASN A 60 18.84 -27.52 -1.77
C ASN A 60 20.38 -27.37 -1.78
N GLU A 61 20.91 -26.20 -2.17
CA GLU A 61 22.33 -25.92 -1.99
C GLU A 61 22.64 -25.65 -0.51
N LYS A 62 23.71 -26.26 0.02
CA LYS A 62 24.14 -26.25 1.46
C LYS A 62 24.46 -24.85 2.05
N ARG A 63 24.05 -23.76 1.40
CA ARG A 63 24.32 -22.36 1.77
C ARG A 63 23.08 -21.45 1.72
N ALA A 64 21.87 -21.99 1.59
CA ALA A 64 20.62 -21.20 1.67
C ALA A 64 20.54 -20.27 2.90
N VAL A 65 21.20 -20.64 4.01
CA VAL A 65 21.34 -19.84 5.23
C VAL A 65 22.05 -18.49 5.00
N ARG A 66 22.89 -18.37 3.96
CA ARG A 66 23.66 -17.15 3.63
C ARG A 66 22.97 -16.25 2.61
N ILE A 67 21.85 -16.70 2.02
CA ILE A 67 21.11 -15.97 1.00
C ILE A 67 19.86 -15.38 1.64
N ILE A 68 19.88 -14.06 1.80
CA ILE A 68 18.66 -13.32 2.12
C ILE A 68 17.93 -13.11 0.79
N MET A 69 16.75 -13.72 0.66
CA MET A 69 15.83 -13.37 -0.40
C MET A 69 14.90 -12.30 0.12
N ASN A 70 15.26 -11.06 -0.18
CA ASN A 70 14.43 -9.91 0.08
C ASN A 70 14.50 -8.97 -1.12
N CYS A 71 13.44 -8.21 -1.33
CA CYS A 71 13.49 -7.09 -2.24
C CYS A 71 14.38 -5.99 -1.63
N PRO A 72 15.23 -5.30 -2.43
CA PRO A 72 15.92 -4.11 -1.96
C PRO A 72 14.91 -3.07 -1.46
N ASP A 73 15.25 -2.32 -0.43
CA ASP A 73 14.39 -1.24 0.07
C ASP A 73 14.65 0.08 -0.68
N GLU A 74 13.88 1.13 -0.33
CA GLU A 74 14.02 2.45 -0.96
C GLU A 74 15.45 2.99 -0.83
N SER A 75 16.11 2.76 0.31
CA SER A 75 17.44 3.27 0.59
C SER A 75 18.50 2.54 -0.22
N ASP A 76 18.36 1.22 -0.40
CA ASP A 76 19.21 0.41 -1.27
C ASP A 76 19.18 0.92 -2.71
N VAL A 77 17.97 1.08 -3.26
CA VAL A 77 17.79 1.55 -4.64
C VAL A 77 18.28 2.99 -4.80
N LYS A 78 18.05 3.85 -3.81
CA LYS A 78 18.55 5.24 -3.82
C LYS A 78 20.08 5.28 -3.85
N ALA A 79 20.75 4.44 -3.05
CA ALA A 79 22.20 4.34 -3.05
C ALA A 79 22.73 3.88 -4.42
N MET A 80 22.06 2.91 -5.07
CA MET A 80 22.39 2.50 -6.44
C MET A 80 22.24 3.65 -7.43
N CYS A 81 21.15 4.42 -7.35
CA CYS A 81 20.94 5.59 -8.22
C CYS A 81 22.06 6.62 -8.09
N VAL A 82 22.44 6.96 -6.86
CA VAL A 82 23.56 7.86 -6.56
C VAL A 82 24.85 7.32 -7.17
N TRP A 83 25.14 6.02 -7.00
CA TRP A 83 26.34 5.40 -7.56
C TRP A 83 26.36 5.36 -9.10
N MET A 84 25.22 5.04 -9.72
CA MET A 84 25.06 5.00 -11.19
C MET A 84 25.25 6.39 -11.81
N LYS A 85 24.82 7.44 -11.11
CA LYS A 85 24.91 8.84 -11.56
C LYS A 85 26.03 9.61 -10.84
N ARG A 86 27.01 8.93 -10.25
CA ARG A 86 28.07 9.55 -9.41
C ARG A 86 28.89 10.65 -10.09
N ASN A 87 29.00 10.60 -11.43
CA ASN A 87 29.73 11.60 -12.21
C ASN A 87 28.85 12.80 -12.62
N GLN A 88 27.54 12.76 -12.32
CA GLN A 88 26.59 13.80 -12.65
C GLN A 88 26.40 14.77 -11.47
N PRO A 89 26.03 16.04 -11.73
CA PRO A 89 25.80 17.01 -10.67
C PRO A 89 24.57 16.64 -9.82
N PRO A 90 24.49 17.11 -8.56
CA PRO A 90 23.41 16.75 -7.63
C PRO A 90 21.97 16.93 -8.16
N PRO A 91 21.63 18.00 -8.92
CA PRO A 91 20.28 18.14 -9.47
C PRO A 91 19.86 17.00 -10.40
N GLN A 92 20.78 16.52 -11.25
CA GLN A 92 20.49 15.41 -12.16
C GLN A 92 20.39 14.08 -11.43
N GLN A 93 21.17 13.89 -10.35
CA GLN A 93 21.02 12.72 -9.48
C GLN A 93 19.65 12.71 -8.79
N ALA A 94 19.18 13.88 -8.33
CA ALA A 94 17.88 14.03 -7.69
C ALA A 94 16.72 13.80 -8.69
N GLU A 95 16.85 14.28 -9.92
CA GLU A 95 15.89 14.02 -11.00
C GLU A 95 15.84 12.52 -11.34
N TYR A 96 16.99 11.88 -11.56
CA TYR A 96 17.05 10.44 -11.83
C TYR A 96 16.45 9.62 -10.69
N TRP A 97 16.74 9.98 -9.43
CA TRP A 97 16.11 9.34 -8.27
C TRP A 97 14.60 9.51 -8.28
N ARG A 98 14.08 10.70 -8.59
CA ARG A 98 12.63 10.97 -8.66
C ARG A 98 11.94 10.06 -9.68
N GLU A 99 12.56 9.87 -10.85
CA GLU A 99 12.04 8.97 -11.88
C GLU A 99 12.04 7.50 -11.42
N VAL A 100 13.18 7.02 -10.89
CA VAL A 100 13.31 5.62 -10.43
C VAL A 100 12.37 5.37 -9.26
N LYS A 101 12.22 6.32 -8.34
CA LYS A 101 11.25 6.23 -7.24
C LYS A 101 9.83 6.09 -7.76
N GLY A 102 9.40 6.93 -8.71
CA GLY A 102 8.06 6.82 -9.30
C GLY A 102 7.81 5.50 -10.03
N ARG A 103 8.85 4.87 -10.61
CA ARG A 103 8.76 3.52 -11.21
C ARG A 103 8.66 2.45 -10.12
N MET A 104 9.44 2.59 -9.05
CA MET A 104 9.45 1.69 -7.89
C MET A 104 8.13 1.73 -7.12
N ASP A 105 7.48 2.88 -6.99
CA ASP A 105 6.18 3.00 -6.32
C ASP A 105 5.10 2.18 -7.05
N LYS A 106 5.21 2.06 -8.38
CA LYS A 106 4.27 1.33 -9.23
C LYS A 106 4.60 -0.15 -9.38
N LEU A 107 5.86 -0.48 -9.68
CA LEU A 107 6.30 -1.83 -10.02
C LEU A 107 7.05 -2.54 -8.88
N GLY A 108 7.52 -1.79 -7.90
CA GLY A 108 8.37 -2.28 -6.82
C GLY A 108 9.85 -2.24 -7.19
N PRO A 109 10.73 -2.60 -6.26
CA PRO A 109 12.19 -2.53 -6.41
C PRO A 109 12.75 -3.67 -7.29
N ILE A 110 12.14 -3.93 -8.45
CA ILE A 110 12.64 -4.91 -9.42
C ILE A 110 13.70 -4.24 -10.29
N LEU A 111 14.96 -4.38 -9.86
CA LEU A 111 16.12 -3.66 -10.38
C LEU A 111 16.23 -3.71 -11.92
N ARG A 112 15.99 -4.87 -12.53
CA ARG A 112 16.01 -5.06 -13.99
C ARG A 112 15.13 -4.09 -14.78
N TYR A 113 14.02 -3.66 -14.19
CA TYR A 113 13.00 -2.86 -14.88
C TYR A 113 13.02 -1.40 -14.44
N ILE A 114 13.27 -1.10 -13.16
CA ILE A 114 13.11 0.28 -12.66
C ILE A 114 14.17 1.28 -13.16
N PHE A 115 15.37 0.81 -13.50
CA PHE A 115 16.45 1.70 -13.94
C PHE A 115 16.34 2.16 -15.41
N ASP A 116 15.52 1.46 -16.22
CA ASP A 116 15.33 1.72 -17.64
C ASP A 116 13.85 1.99 -17.94
N GLU A 117 13.54 3.12 -18.57
CA GLU A 117 12.16 3.53 -18.79
C GLU A 117 11.40 2.59 -19.73
N GLY A 118 12.04 2.11 -20.79
CA GLY A 118 11.43 1.23 -21.79
C GLY A 118 11.08 -0.13 -21.21
N ARG A 119 12.03 -0.73 -20.47
CA ARG A 119 11.83 -1.99 -19.75
C ARG A 119 10.77 -1.86 -18.67
N TYR A 120 10.78 -0.76 -17.92
CA TYR A 120 9.72 -0.45 -16.95
C TYR A 120 8.34 -0.42 -17.63
N LYS A 121 8.20 0.38 -18.70
CA LYS A 121 6.93 0.55 -19.44
C LYS A 121 6.40 -0.78 -19.99
N TYR A 122 7.30 -1.58 -20.56
CA TYR A 122 6.96 -2.91 -21.06
C TYR A 122 6.43 -3.81 -19.93
N TRP A 123 7.20 -3.94 -18.85
CA TRP A 123 6.87 -4.87 -17.79
C TRP A 123 5.65 -4.48 -16.96
N ILE A 124 5.48 -3.18 -16.63
CA ILE A 124 4.28 -2.71 -15.95
C ILE A 124 3.03 -2.90 -16.84
N GLY A 125 3.20 -2.78 -18.17
CA GLY A 125 2.17 -3.09 -19.16
C GLY A 125 1.75 -4.56 -19.10
N ASP A 126 2.70 -5.49 -19.05
CA ASP A 126 2.42 -6.92 -18.89
C ASP A 126 1.72 -7.23 -17.56
N CYS A 127 2.16 -6.62 -16.45
CA CYS A 127 1.49 -6.74 -15.16
C CYS A 127 0.02 -6.29 -15.25
N HIS A 128 -0.24 -5.16 -15.92
CA HIS A 128 -1.60 -4.65 -16.11
C HIS A 128 -2.42 -5.56 -17.02
N GLY A 129 -1.85 -6.00 -18.14
CA GLY A 129 -2.48 -6.90 -19.10
C GLY A 129 -2.85 -8.25 -18.48
N LEU A 130 -2.00 -8.80 -17.59
CA LEU A 130 -2.31 -10.02 -16.84
C LEU A 130 -3.56 -9.85 -15.97
N VAL A 131 -3.65 -8.75 -15.22
CA VAL A 131 -4.80 -8.47 -14.37
C VAL A 131 -6.05 -8.23 -15.23
N ASP A 132 -5.96 -7.38 -16.26
CA ASP A 132 -7.10 -7.03 -17.09
C ASP A 132 -7.64 -8.23 -17.88
N GLY A 133 -6.75 -9.10 -18.36
CA GLY A 133 -7.07 -10.36 -19.03
C GLY A 133 -7.51 -11.51 -18.12
N THR A 134 -7.60 -11.28 -16.80
CA THR A 134 -8.03 -12.33 -15.86
C THR A 134 -9.49 -12.72 -16.10
N THR A 135 -9.73 -14.02 -16.27
CA THR A 135 -11.06 -14.64 -16.42
C THR A 135 -11.52 -15.26 -15.10
N SER A 136 -12.79 -15.67 -15.01
CA SER A 136 -13.32 -16.36 -13.81
C SER A 136 -12.55 -17.64 -13.46
N TRP A 137 -12.05 -18.37 -14.46
CA TRP A 137 -11.17 -19.53 -14.23
C TRP A 137 -9.78 -19.11 -13.74
N GLY A 138 -9.26 -17.99 -14.27
CA GLY A 138 -7.96 -17.42 -13.93
C GLY A 138 -7.83 -16.95 -12.47
N ILE A 139 -8.94 -16.71 -11.77
CA ILE A 139 -8.98 -16.29 -10.36
C ILE A 139 -8.10 -17.19 -9.47
N ARG A 140 -8.11 -18.50 -9.72
CA ARG A 140 -7.38 -19.48 -8.88
C ARG A 140 -5.88 -19.21 -8.81
N SER A 141 -5.29 -18.59 -9.84
CA SER A 141 -3.86 -18.25 -9.86
C SER A 141 -3.49 -17.25 -8.74
N TYR A 142 -4.43 -16.42 -8.30
CA TYR A 142 -4.21 -15.40 -7.28
C TYR A 142 -4.27 -15.94 -5.84
N PHE A 143 -4.80 -17.15 -5.63
CA PHE A 143 -4.91 -17.75 -4.29
C PHE A 143 -3.57 -18.12 -3.62
N VAL A 144 -2.47 -17.97 -4.36
CA VAL A 144 -1.11 -18.03 -3.85
C VAL A 144 -0.77 -16.89 -2.89
N PHE A 145 -1.42 -15.73 -3.01
CA PHE A 145 -1.22 -14.61 -2.10
C PHE A 145 -1.65 -14.95 -0.67
N GLY A 146 -0.87 -14.51 0.31
CA GLY A 146 -1.08 -14.82 1.74
C GLY A 146 -0.73 -16.26 2.10
N THR A 147 -0.06 -17.01 1.22
CA THR A 147 0.40 -18.38 1.48
C THR A 147 1.90 -18.49 1.32
N SER A 148 2.50 -19.50 1.95
CA SER A 148 3.90 -19.91 1.74
C SER A 148 4.08 -20.86 0.54
N LYS A 149 3.01 -21.17 -0.19
CA LYS A 149 3.05 -22.12 -1.31
C LYS A 149 3.68 -21.45 -2.53
N LEU A 150 4.79 -21.99 -2.99
CA LEU A 150 5.38 -21.66 -4.29
C LEU A 150 4.71 -22.51 -5.38
N TRP A 151 4.34 -21.90 -6.49
CA TRP A 151 3.72 -22.57 -7.63
C TRP A 151 4.57 -22.39 -8.87
N GLU A 152 4.88 -23.48 -9.56
CA GLU A 152 5.61 -23.44 -10.82
C GLU A 152 4.66 -22.98 -11.94
N GLY A 153 5.11 -22.02 -12.77
CA GLY A 153 4.32 -21.53 -13.90
C GLY A 153 3.11 -20.65 -13.53
N ASN A 154 3.03 -20.18 -12.29
CA ASN A 154 1.98 -19.25 -11.88
C ASN A 154 2.36 -17.81 -12.26
N LYS A 155 1.70 -17.27 -13.29
CA LYS A 155 1.92 -15.90 -13.77
C LYS A 155 1.61 -14.83 -12.72
N ALA A 156 0.66 -15.04 -11.80
CA ALA A 156 0.38 -14.08 -10.74
C ALA A 156 1.56 -13.97 -9.76
N LEU A 157 2.28 -15.07 -9.50
CA LEU A 157 3.52 -15.00 -8.72
C LEU A 157 4.61 -14.25 -9.49
N GLU A 158 4.82 -14.64 -10.74
CA GLU A 158 5.89 -14.09 -11.58
C GLU A 158 5.79 -12.57 -11.77
N TYR A 159 4.60 -12.06 -12.04
CA TYR A 159 4.39 -10.66 -12.41
C TYR A 159 3.93 -9.77 -11.25
N LEU A 160 3.27 -10.32 -10.23
CA LEU A 160 2.54 -9.52 -9.24
C LEU A 160 2.97 -9.78 -7.79
N ALA A 161 3.80 -10.78 -7.52
CA ALA A 161 4.17 -11.15 -6.17
C ALA A 161 5.64 -10.89 -5.83
N ARG A 162 5.88 -10.67 -4.54
CA ARG A 162 7.18 -10.72 -3.87
C ARG A 162 7.08 -11.67 -2.69
N ILE A 163 8.23 -12.20 -2.26
CA ILE A 163 8.31 -13.01 -1.04
C ILE A 163 8.62 -12.07 0.13
N PHE A 164 7.75 -12.10 1.13
CA PHE A 164 7.98 -11.45 2.42
C PHE A 164 8.25 -12.51 3.47
N ARG A 165 9.25 -12.32 4.33
CA ARG A 165 9.48 -13.19 5.49
C ARG A 165 8.76 -12.60 6.69
N ALA A 166 7.80 -13.34 7.24
CA ALA A 166 7.19 -12.99 8.51
C ALA A 166 7.85 -13.81 9.63
N ARG A 167 8.19 -13.15 10.74
CA ARG A 167 8.71 -13.81 11.94
C ARG A 167 7.54 -14.23 12.82
N GLY A 168 7.41 -15.53 13.07
CA GLY A 168 6.42 -16.08 14.00
C GLY A 168 6.90 -16.05 15.46
N GLU A 169 6.00 -16.34 16.38
CA GLU A 169 6.19 -16.24 17.85
C GLU A 169 7.38 -17.06 18.40
N ARG A 170 7.78 -18.14 17.72
CA ARG A 170 8.92 -18.99 18.12
C ARG A 170 10.23 -18.69 17.38
N ASN A 171 10.41 -17.47 16.88
CA ASN A 171 11.55 -17.10 16.02
C ASN A 171 11.64 -17.92 14.72
N GLY A 172 10.55 -18.58 14.32
CA GLY A 172 10.46 -19.25 13.02
C GLY A 172 10.14 -18.23 11.94
N GLU A 173 10.97 -18.13 10.91
CA GLU A 173 10.68 -17.31 9.73
C GLU A 173 9.89 -18.14 8.71
N SER A 174 8.72 -17.63 8.29
CA SER A 174 7.93 -18.24 7.22
C SER A 174 7.82 -17.28 6.03
N PRO A 175 8.10 -17.74 4.80
CA PRO A 175 7.90 -16.94 3.60
C PRO A 175 6.41 -16.87 3.26
N PHE A 176 5.93 -15.69 2.89
CA PHE A 176 4.59 -15.45 2.37
C PHE A 176 4.65 -14.72 1.04
N ASN A 177 3.80 -15.11 0.09
CA ASN A 177 3.63 -14.36 -1.14
C ASN A 177 2.74 -13.14 -0.85
N ALA A 178 3.30 -11.96 -1.03
CA ALA A 178 2.57 -10.69 -0.94
C ALA A 178 2.59 -10.01 -2.30
N PRO A 179 1.61 -9.15 -2.63
CA PRO A 179 1.72 -8.35 -3.84
C PRO A 179 2.98 -7.45 -3.81
N ILE A 180 3.53 -7.11 -4.97
CA ILE A 180 4.80 -6.35 -5.04
C ILE A 180 4.62 -4.91 -4.52
N THR A 181 3.58 -4.23 -4.99
CA THR A 181 3.25 -2.84 -4.64
C THR A 181 1.79 -2.67 -4.30
N ALA A 182 1.45 -1.59 -3.58
CA ALA A 182 0.06 -1.17 -3.36
C ALA A 182 -0.68 -0.93 -4.68
N HIS A 183 0.00 -0.42 -5.71
CA HIS A 183 -0.57 -0.16 -7.04
C HIS A 183 -1.07 -1.46 -7.70
N LEU A 184 -0.21 -2.48 -7.82
CA LEU A 184 -0.56 -3.76 -8.41
C LEU A 184 -1.54 -4.55 -7.53
N ALA A 185 -1.41 -4.47 -6.21
CA ALA A 185 -2.36 -5.05 -5.27
C ALA A 185 -3.77 -4.48 -5.45
N SER A 186 -3.89 -3.15 -5.53
CA SER A 186 -5.17 -2.46 -5.70
C SER A 186 -5.84 -2.94 -6.98
N LYS A 187 -5.15 -2.80 -8.13
CA LYS A 187 -5.68 -3.21 -9.45
C LYS A 187 -6.13 -4.67 -9.45
N THR A 188 -5.34 -5.55 -8.84
CA THR A 188 -5.67 -6.98 -8.69
C THR A 188 -6.96 -7.17 -7.89
N LEU A 189 -7.08 -6.52 -6.74
CA LEU A 189 -8.27 -6.62 -5.88
C LEU A 189 -9.53 -6.08 -6.58
N CYS A 190 -9.42 -5.00 -7.36
CA CYS A 190 -10.52 -4.50 -8.18
C CYS A 190 -11.05 -5.58 -9.11
N LYS A 191 -10.13 -6.16 -9.90
CA LYS A 191 -10.49 -7.17 -10.91
C LYS A 191 -11.11 -8.39 -10.24
N LEU A 192 -10.48 -8.90 -9.18
CA LEU A 192 -11.00 -10.06 -8.47
C LEU A 192 -12.38 -9.80 -7.87
N LYS A 193 -12.66 -8.59 -7.36
CA LYS A 193 -13.99 -8.25 -6.84
C LYS A 193 -15.09 -8.32 -7.90
N THR A 194 -14.79 -8.00 -9.16
CA THR A 194 -15.75 -8.12 -10.27
C THR A 194 -16.02 -9.56 -10.69
N LEU A 195 -15.11 -10.48 -10.37
CA LEU A 195 -15.19 -11.87 -10.81
C LEU A 195 -15.62 -12.84 -9.70
N MET A 196 -15.39 -12.48 -8.44
CA MET A 196 -15.72 -13.29 -7.27
C MET A 196 -17.09 -12.95 -6.70
N THR A 197 -17.74 -13.94 -6.10
CA THR A 197 -18.84 -13.68 -5.16
C THR A 197 -18.34 -12.88 -3.96
N GLN A 198 -19.26 -12.22 -3.23
CA GLN A 198 -18.88 -11.47 -2.03
C GLN A 198 -18.18 -12.37 -0.98
N ALA A 199 -18.67 -13.60 -0.79
CA ALA A 199 -18.12 -14.54 0.17
C ALA A 199 -16.69 -14.96 -0.19
N GLU A 200 -16.43 -15.28 -1.46
CA GLU A 200 -15.10 -15.63 -1.96
C GLU A 200 -14.12 -14.45 -1.83
N PHE A 201 -14.55 -13.25 -2.19
CA PHE A 201 -13.72 -12.05 -2.07
C PHE A 201 -13.38 -11.74 -0.61
N ASN A 202 -14.38 -11.84 0.28
CA ASN A 202 -14.18 -11.65 1.71
C ASN A 202 -13.18 -12.66 2.29
N LEU A 203 -13.25 -13.92 1.86
CA LEU A 203 -12.29 -14.97 2.24
C LEU A 203 -10.89 -14.67 1.69
N PHE A 204 -10.79 -14.20 0.45
CA PHE A 204 -9.53 -13.82 -0.18
C PHE A 204 -8.85 -12.66 0.55
N VAL A 205 -9.57 -11.54 0.78
CA VAL A 205 -9.06 -10.37 1.51
C VAL A 205 -8.64 -10.76 2.93
N SER A 206 -9.42 -11.60 3.61
CA SER A 206 -9.07 -12.10 4.94
C SER A 206 -7.74 -12.87 4.95
N ARG A 207 -7.49 -13.70 3.94
CA ARG A 207 -6.23 -14.46 3.81
C ARG A 207 -5.02 -13.56 3.62
N ILE A 208 -5.16 -12.51 2.81
CA ILE A 208 -4.05 -11.60 2.50
C ILE A 208 -4.00 -10.40 3.45
N ARG A 209 -4.87 -10.35 4.47
CA ARG A 209 -5.03 -9.22 5.36
C ARG A 209 -3.70 -8.77 5.94
N ASP A 210 -2.91 -9.69 6.49
CA ASP A 210 -1.65 -9.32 7.14
C ASP A 210 -0.63 -8.76 6.12
N CYS A 211 -0.73 -9.17 4.84
CA CYS A 211 0.00 -8.51 3.76
C CYS A 211 -0.55 -7.08 3.54
N LEU A 212 -1.87 -6.92 3.36
CA LEU A 212 -2.50 -5.62 3.09
C LEU A 212 -2.40 -4.61 4.22
N MET A 213 -2.25 -5.09 5.46
CA MET A 213 -2.18 -4.27 6.66
C MET A 213 -0.75 -3.83 6.99
N HIS A 214 0.26 -4.36 6.28
CA HIS A 214 1.62 -3.82 6.37
C HIS A 214 1.65 -2.39 5.80
N ALA A 215 2.41 -1.50 6.43
CA ALA A 215 2.44 -0.05 6.18
C ALA A 215 2.57 0.39 4.71
N ASN A 216 3.01 -0.50 3.81
CA ASN A 216 3.29 -0.22 2.40
C ASN A 216 2.12 -0.56 1.46
N PHE A 217 1.02 -1.14 1.95
CA PHE A 217 -0.13 -1.53 1.11
C PHE A 217 -1.29 -0.53 1.11
N GLY A 218 -1.19 0.53 1.93
CA GLY A 218 -2.01 1.74 1.86
C GLY A 218 -3.50 1.47 1.64
N LYS A 219 -4.04 1.96 0.52
CA LYS A 219 -5.46 1.86 0.12
C LYS A 219 -6.00 0.44 0.00
N CYS A 220 -5.15 -0.59 -0.12
CA CYS A 220 -5.64 -1.96 -0.21
C CYS A 220 -6.33 -2.42 1.09
N ALA A 221 -5.92 -1.84 2.24
CA ALA A 221 -6.59 -2.06 3.51
C ALA A 221 -8.08 -1.65 3.47
N MET A 222 -8.46 -0.71 2.59
CA MET A 222 -9.84 -0.27 2.42
C MET A 222 -10.76 -1.43 1.99
N PHE A 223 -10.25 -2.39 1.21
CA PHE A 223 -11.05 -3.55 0.81
C PHE A 223 -11.47 -4.44 1.99
N ALA A 224 -10.78 -4.39 3.13
CA ALA A 224 -11.21 -5.09 4.33
C ALA A 224 -12.55 -4.55 4.87
N PHE A 225 -12.86 -3.28 4.65
CA PHE A 225 -14.12 -2.65 5.08
C PHE A 225 -15.34 -3.16 4.30
N LEU A 226 -15.15 -3.85 3.17
CA LEU A 226 -16.22 -4.56 2.45
C LEU A 226 -16.64 -5.87 3.13
N ASN A 227 -15.88 -6.33 4.13
CA ASN A 227 -16.16 -7.56 4.86
C ASN A 227 -16.96 -7.24 6.14
N VAL A 228 -18.18 -7.76 6.20
CA VAL A 228 -19.10 -7.55 7.34
C VAL A 228 -18.50 -8.06 8.66
N ALA A 229 -17.81 -9.19 8.66
CA ALA A 229 -17.18 -9.73 9.87
C ALA A 229 -16.01 -8.85 10.34
N PHE A 230 -15.25 -8.28 9.39
CA PHE A 230 -14.19 -7.32 9.70
C PHE A 230 -14.77 -6.03 10.29
N MET A 231 -15.80 -5.45 9.66
CA MET A 231 -16.51 -4.28 10.19
C MET A 231 -17.04 -4.52 11.61
N ALA A 232 -17.64 -5.69 11.85
CA ALA A 232 -18.15 -6.09 13.16
C ALA A 232 -17.05 -6.30 14.22
N ALA A 233 -15.81 -6.59 13.80
CA ALA A 233 -14.65 -6.68 14.68
C ALA A 233 -14.06 -5.29 14.98
N ILE A 234 -13.96 -4.43 13.96
CA ILE A 234 -13.43 -3.06 14.07
C ILE A 234 -14.29 -2.20 14.98
N ARG A 235 -15.63 -2.26 14.87
CA ARG A 235 -16.54 -1.44 15.69
C ARG A 235 -16.27 -1.56 17.19
N ARG A 236 -15.98 -2.78 17.67
CA ARG A 236 -15.74 -3.06 19.10
C ARG A 236 -14.42 -2.47 19.60
N LYS A 237 -13.57 -2.01 18.69
CA LYS A 237 -12.23 -1.49 18.96
C LYS A 237 -12.09 -0.01 18.63
N LEU A 238 -13.12 0.63 18.06
CA LEU A 238 -13.09 2.06 17.76
C LEU A 238 -13.03 2.86 19.06
N LYS A 239 -12.05 3.76 19.13
CA LYS A 239 -11.87 4.68 20.25
C LYS A 239 -12.02 6.11 19.75
N GLU A 240 -12.95 6.86 20.34
CA GLU A 240 -13.08 8.29 20.04
C GLU A 240 -11.84 9.03 20.57
N LEU A 241 -11.23 9.83 19.71
CA LEU A 241 -10.17 10.76 20.11
C LEU A 241 -10.82 11.96 20.77
N LYS A 242 -10.36 12.34 21.97
CA LYS A 242 -11.02 13.39 22.75
C LYS A 242 -10.77 14.77 22.13
N PRO A 243 -11.81 15.48 21.66
CA PRO A 243 -11.63 16.83 21.14
C PRO A 243 -11.21 17.81 22.26
N PRO A 244 -10.58 18.95 21.90
CA PRO A 244 -10.19 19.98 22.88
C PRO A 244 -11.41 20.56 23.62
N THR A 245 -12.50 20.80 22.90
CA THR A 245 -13.80 21.13 23.49
C THR A 245 -14.43 19.95 24.20
N ARG A 246 -14.95 20.15 25.42
CA ARG A 246 -15.74 19.16 26.15
C ARG A 246 -17.02 18.83 25.38
N ARG A 247 -17.04 17.71 24.66
CA ARG A 247 -18.23 17.15 24.04
C ARG A 247 -18.65 15.86 24.73
N PRO A 248 -19.95 15.55 24.78
CA PRO A 248 -20.40 14.20 25.10
C PRO A 248 -19.74 13.19 24.17
N SER A 249 -19.41 12.02 24.73
CA SER A 249 -18.91 10.89 23.96
C SER A 249 -19.94 10.47 22.91
N HIS A 250 -19.48 10.22 21.70
CA HIS A 250 -20.32 9.85 20.56
C HIS A 250 -19.94 8.45 20.08
N ARG A 251 -20.93 7.55 19.95
CA ARG A 251 -20.72 6.28 19.26
C ARG A 251 -20.68 6.55 17.76
N CYS A 252 -19.58 6.18 17.11
CA CYS A 252 -19.41 6.37 15.68
C CYS A 252 -20.51 5.66 14.89
N ALA A 253 -20.87 6.21 13.73
CA ALA A 253 -21.88 5.65 12.84
C ALA A 253 -21.63 4.16 12.48
N PRO A 254 -20.39 3.70 12.22
CA PRO A 254 -20.13 2.27 11.99
C PRO A 254 -20.41 1.35 13.18
N ASP A 255 -20.41 1.87 14.42
CA ASP A 255 -20.78 1.10 15.61
C ASP A 255 -22.30 0.98 15.73
N VAL A 256 -23.01 2.09 15.50
CA VAL A 256 -24.48 2.16 15.59
C VAL A 256 -25.17 1.39 14.45
N HIS A 257 -24.69 1.56 13.22
CA HIS A 257 -25.32 1.05 11.99
C HIS A 257 -24.58 -0.17 11.41
N SER A 258 -24.09 -1.05 12.29
CA SER A 258 -23.12 -2.10 11.94
C SER A 258 -23.50 -3.12 10.85
N GLN A 259 -24.79 -3.31 10.52
CA GLN A 259 -25.24 -4.16 9.41
C GLN A 259 -25.23 -3.43 8.05
N GLU A 260 -24.93 -2.13 8.05
CA GLU A 260 -25.05 -1.20 6.94
C GLU A 260 -23.69 -0.69 6.43
N GLY A 261 -22.60 -1.37 6.77
CA GLY A 261 -21.28 -1.09 6.19
C GLY A 261 -21.27 -1.21 4.65
N PRO A 262 -20.19 -0.72 3.98
CA PRO A 262 -20.13 -0.74 2.53
C PRO A 262 -20.07 -2.18 2.00
N THR A 263 -20.84 -2.46 0.95
CA THR A 263 -20.94 -3.81 0.35
C THR A 263 -20.25 -3.90 -1.01
N SER A 264 -20.09 -2.75 -1.65
CA SER A 264 -19.41 -2.57 -2.94
C SER A 264 -18.42 -1.41 -2.86
N HIS A 265 -17.62 -1.25 -3.90
CA HIS A 265 -16.62 -0.20 -3.99
C HIS A 265 -16.72 0.51 -5.33
N TYR A 266 -16.23 1.75 -5.37
CA TYR A 266 -16.12 2.54 -6.58
C TYR A 266 -14.79 3.28 -6.58
N PHE A 267 -14.05 3.17 -7.68
CA PHE A 267 -12.84 3.95 -7.88
C PHE A 267 -13.21 5.36 -8.28
N LEU A 268 -12.82 6.34 -7.47
CA LEU A 268 -12.94 7.73 -7.84
C LEU A 268 -11.80 8.07 -8.80
N PRO A 269 -12.08 8.27 -10.10
CA PRO A 269 -11.04 8.61 -11.08
C PRO A 269 -10.45 9.98 -10.76
N SER A 270 -9.31 10.34 -11.34
CA SER A 270 -8.80 11.72 -11.22
C SER A 270 -9.86 12.75 -11.63
N ALA A 271 -9.89 13.90 -10.95
CA ALA A 271 -10.87 14.95 -11.21
C ALA A 271 -10.89 15.40 -12.68
N GLU A 272 -9.72 15.41 -13.32
CA GLU A 272 -9.53 15.73 -14.75
C GLU A 272 -10.22 14.76 -15.70
N ARG A 273 -10.54 13.53 -15.25
CA ARG A 273 -11.18 12.48 -16.05
C ARG A 273 -12.68 12.39 -15.80
N ILE A 274 -13.24 13.22 -14.92
CA ILE A 274 -14.68 13.22 -14.66
C ILE A 274 -15.39 13.99 -15.78
N GLY A 275 -15.91 13.27 -16.77
CA GLY A 275 -16.78 13.88 -17.78
C GLY A 275 -18.19 14.20 -17.26
N LYS A 276 -18.65 13.50 -16.21
CA LYS A 276 -20.00 13.68 -15.63
C LYS A 276 -19.99 13.38 -14.13
N LYS A 277 -20.66 14.24 -13.36
CA LYS A 277 -20.91 14.04 -11.93
C LYS A 277 -21.74 12.78 -11.67
N THR A 278 -21.39 12.05 -10.62
CA THR A 278 -22.02 10.80 -10.20
C THR A 278 -23.09 11.06 -9.14
N CYS A 279 -24.12 10.21 -9.08
CA CYS A 279 -25.06 10.23 -7.97
C CYS A 279 -24.39 9.73 -6.68
N ILE A 280 -24.83 10.28 -5.56
CA ILE A 280 -24.37 9.87 -4.25
C ILE A 280 -25.00 8.52 -3.91
N ASN A 281 -24.18 7.50 -3.66
CA ASN A 281 -24.64 6.17 -3.28
C ASN A 281 -24.25 5.86 -1.84
N HIS A 282 -25.22 5.41 -1.07
CA HIS A 282 -25.02 4.89 0.29
C HIS A 282 -24.36 3.50 0.22
N ARG A 283 -23.62 3.14 1.27
CA ARG A 283 -22.99 1.80 1.39
C ARG A 283 -22.02 1.44 0.24
N LEU A 284 -21.50 2.46 -0.45
CA LEU A 284 -20.48 2.34 -1.48
C LEU A 284 -19.16 2.87 -0.93
N LEU A 285 -18.12 2.04 -0.94
CA LEU A 285 -16.77 2.45 -0.55
C LEU A 285 -16.07 3.15 -1.71
N TYR A 286 -15.92 4.45 -1.62
CA TYR A 286 -15.19 5.26 -2.57
C TYR A 286 -13.69 5.20 -2.29
N ILE A 287 -12.92 4.70 -3.26
CA ILE A 287 -11.45 4.59 -3.18
C ILE A 287 -10.86 5.48 -4.27
N PRO A 288 -10.17 6.58 -3.93
CA PRO A 288 -9.50 7.42 -4.92
C PRO A 288 -8.43 6.67 -5.70
N GLU A 289 -8.40 6.81 -7.02
CA GLU A 289 -7.29 6.27 -7.84
C GLU A 289 -6.00 7.05 -7.62
N VAL A 290 -6.10 8.37 -7.41
CA VAL A 290 -4.94 9.25 -7.23
C VAL A 290 -4.29 9.04 -5.87
N GLU A 291 -2.99 8.76 -5.83
CA GLU A 291 -2.24 8.47 -4.58
C GLU A 291 -2.40 9.58 -3.54
N ASN A 292 -2.20 10.84 -3.95
CA ASN A 292 -2.32 12.01 -3.08
C ASN A 292 -3.75 12.59 -3.08
N PHE A 293 -4.73 11.77 -2.74
CA PHE A 293 -6.08 12.28 -2.49
C PHE A 293 -6.10 13.05 -1.16
N PRO A 294 -6.72 14.25 -1.11
CA PRO A 294 -6.71 15.05 0.10
C PRO A 294 -7.48 14.37 1.22
N LEU A 295 -7.01 14.60 2.45
CA LEU A 295 -7.62 14.24 3.73
C LEU A 295 -7.72 12.75 4.08
N VAL A 296 -8.17 11.88 3.16
CA VAL A 296 -8.50 10.46 3.44
C VAL A 296 -8.02 9.53 2.32
N ASP A 297 -7.80 8.25 2.66
CA ASP A 297 -7.41 7.20 1.72
C ASP A 297 -8.60 6.50 1.05
N GLY A 298 -9.78 6.62 1.66
CA GLY A 298 -11.07 6.15 1.16
C GLY A 298 -12.19 6.69 2.03
N PHE A 299 -13.44 6.63 1.56
CA PHE A 299 -14.59 7.04 2.37
C PHE A 299 -15.87 6.34 1.90
N PHE A 300 -16.89 6.33 2.75
CA PHE A 300 -18.23 5.88 2.39
C PHE A 300 -19.27 6.73 3.11
N LEU A 301 -20.49 6.69 2.59
CA LEU A 301 -21.64 7.41 3.16
C LEU A 301 -22.59 6.42 3.81
N MET A 302 -22.95 6.70 5.05
CA MET A 302 -23.90 5.92 5.84
C MET A 302 -25.24 6.62 5.91
N ASP A 303 -26.29 5.88 5.55
CA ASP A 303 -27.68 6.33 5.61
C ASP A 303 -28.11 6.45 7.07
N SER A 304 -27.82 7.61 7.65
CA SER A 304 -28.07 7.98 9.05
C SER A 304 -28.81 9.31 9.07
N ASN A 305 -29.34 9.71 10.24
CA ASN A 305 -30.01 11.00 10.38
C ASN A 305 -29.32 11.86 11.45
N PRO A 306 -28.54 12.88 11.05
CA PRO A 306 -28.23 13.26 9.66
C PRO A 306 -27.26 12.28 8.98
N MET A 307 -27.21 12.32 7.64
CA MET A 307 -26.31 11.48 6.83
C MET A 307 -24.87 11.65 7.31
N THR A 308 -24.09 10.56 7.31
CA THR A 308 -22.71 10.58 7.85
C THR A 308 -21.70 10.20 6.78
N LEU A 309 -20.70 11.06 6.57
CA LEU A 309 -19.48 10.73 5.84
C LEU A 309 -18.48 10.09 6.79
N VAL A 310 -18.11 8.85 6.48
CA VAL A 310 -17.07 8.12 7.18
C VAL A 310 -15.82 8.09 6.31
N GLY A 311 -14.86 8.93 6.67
CA GLY A 311 -13.54 8.98 6.07
C GLY A 311 -12.60 7.96 6.72
N LEU A 312 -11.92 7.17 5.91
CA LEU A 312 -10.93 6.20 6.34
C LEU A 312 -9.53 6.72 6.00
N ARG A 313 -8.67 6.82 7.01
CA ARG A 313 -7.29 7.26 6.82
C ARG A 313 -6.33 6.27 7.44
N MET A 314 -5.42 5.75 6.63
CA MET A 314 -4.32 4.91 7.10
C MET A 314 -3.30 5.78 7.81
N ALA A 315 -2.97 5.40 9.05
CA ALA A 315 -2.02 6.13 9.87
C ALA A 315 -0.88 5.21 10.31
N THR A 316 0.35 5.59 9.98
CA THR A 316 1.58 4.95 10.48
C THR A 316 2.22 5.78 11.59
N ALA A 317 1.94 7.08 11.64
CA ALA A 317 2.45 8.02 12.64
C ALA A 317 1.47 8.19 13.80
N GLY A 318 1.99 8.54 14.98
CA GLY A 318 1.19 8.87 16.17
C GLY A 318 0.50 10.24 16.10
N ALA A 319 0.81 11.05 15.08
CA ALA A 319 0.16 12.32 14.80
C ALA A 319 0.22 12.64 13.30
N HIS A 320 -0.76 13.41 12.83
CA HIS A 320 -0.90 13.88 11.46
C HIS A 320 -1.28 15.36 11.46
N HIS A 321 -0.47 16.16 10.77
CA HIS A 321 -0.82 17.55 10.48
C HIS A 321 -1.87 17.57 9.37
N THR A 322 -3.08 18.03 9.71
CA THR A 322 -4.12 18.37 8.73
C THR A 322 -4.17 19.87 8.63
N THR A 323 -4.19 20.42 7.41
CA THR A 323 -4.32 21.87 7.20
C THR A 323 -5.73 22.20 6.70
N ALA A 324 -6.17 23.43 6.95
CA ALA A 324 -7.45 23.92 6.42
C ALA A 324 -7.52 23.81 4.89
N SER A 325 -6.40 24.05 4.19
CA SER A 325 -6.32 23.89 2.73
C SER A 325 -6.56 22.44 2.28
N THR A 326 -6.13 21.45 3.05
CA THR A 326 -6.32 20.03 2.75
C THR A 326 -7.79 19.63 2.88
N VAL A 327 -8.45 20.07 3.96
CA VAL A 327 -9.89 19.84 4.17
C VAL A 327 -10.70 20.51 3.05
N ARG A 328 -10.32 21.74 2.66
CA ARG A 328 -10.98 22.45 1.55
C ARG A 328 -10.86 21.69 0.23
N GLN A 329 -9.64 21.29 -0.14
CA GLN A 329 -9.40 20.52 -1.38
C GLN A 329 -10.21 19.22 -1.40
N PHE A 330 -10.37 18.56 -0.25
CA PHE A 330 -11.25 17.40 -0.14
C PHE A 330 -12.70 17.77 -0.44
N THR A 331 -13.26 18.81 0.19
CA THR A 331 -14.64 19.25 -0.07
C THR A 331 -14.88 19.70 -1.52
N GLU A 332 -13.95 20.43 -2.13
CA GLU A 332 -14.01 20.87 -3.53
C GLU A 332 -14.01 19.67 -4.47
N ARG A 333 -13.17 18.66 -4.19
CA ARG A 333 -13.18 17.42 -4.97
C ARG A 333 -14.51 16.70 -4.87
N LEU A 334 -15.07 16.52 -3.67
CA LEU A 334 -16.37 15.88 -3.51
C LEU A 334 -17.49 16.63 -4.27
N ALA A 335 -17.47 17.97 -4.25
CA ALA A 335 -18.39 18.80 -5.02
C ALA A 335 -18.24 18.62 -6.55
N ALA A 336 -17.01 18.37 -7.01
CA ALA A 336 -16.73 18.04 -8.41
C ALA A 336 -17.18 16.62 -8.79
N TYR A 337 -17.13 15.65 -7.86
CA TYR A 337 -17.57 14.27 -8.14
C TYR A 337 -19.08 14.09 -8.09
N PHE A 338 -19.78 14.73 -7.16
CA PHE A 338 -21.15 14.35 -6.81
C PHE A 338 -22.19 15.42 -7.13
N ASN A 339 -23.33 14.96 -7.65
CA ASN A 339 -24.52 15.81 -7.81
C ASN A 339 -25.15 16.11 -6.45
N GLY A 340 -25.57 17.35 -6.23
CA GLY A 340 -26.25 17.76 -4.99
C GLY A 340 -25.35 17.84 -3.75
N TRP A 341 -24.02 17.71 -3.89
CA TRP A 341 -23.08 17.69 -2.76
C TRP A 341 -23.17 18.93 -1.87
N GLU A 342 -23.28 20.13 -2.46
CA GLU A 342 -23.31 21.40 -1.72
C GLU A 342 -24.53 21.56 -0.83
N GLU A 343 -25.66 20.94 -1.20
CA GLU A 343 -26.87 20.92 -0.39
C GLU A 343 -26.77 19.85 0.69
N LEU A 344 -26.41 18.62 0.31
CA LEU A 344 -26.31 17.50 1.23
C LEU A 344 -25.26 17.71 2.34
N SER A 345 -24.13 18.34 2.01
CA SER A 345 -23.01 18.50 2.94
C SER A 345 -23.25 19.52 4.07
N ARG A 346 -24.31 20.34 3.99
CA ARG A 346 -24.60 21.38 5.00
C ARG A 346 -24.99 20.79 6.36
N ASP A 347 -25.78 19.73 6.34
CA ASP A 347 -26.31 19.09 7.55
C ASP A 347 -25.64 17.74 7.85
N MET A 348 -24.70 17.33 7.00
CA MET A 348 -24.00 16.05 7.10
C MET A 348 -23.05 15.99 8.30
N SER A 349 -23.03 14.87 9.00
CA SER A 349 -22.03 14.57 10.03
C SER A 349 -20.76 13.98 9.41
N TRP A 350 -19.61 14.31 9.98
CA TRP A 350 -18.31 13.85 9.48
C TRP A 350 -17.60 13.05 10.55
N GLU A 351 -17.19 11.84 10.21
CA GLU A 351 -16.41 10.96 11.06
C GLU A 351 -15.13 10.55 10.32
N ILE A 352 -13.97 10.73 10.96
CA ILE A 352 -12.67 10.30 10.43
C ILE A 352 -12.14 9.16 11.29
N ILE A 353 -11.88 8.01 10.67
CA ILE A 353 -11.32 6.84 11.32
C ILE A 353 -9.86 6.69 10.91
N TYR A 354 -8.96 6.86 11.86
CA TYR A 354 -7.55 6.56 11.73
C TYR A 354 -7.32 5.07 11.95
N VAL A 355 -6.94 4.39 10.88
CA VAL A 355 -6.71 2.95 10.83
C VAL A 355 -5.21 2.69 10.95
N GLN A 356 -4.80 2.09 12.07
CA GLN A 356 -3.40 1.84 12.38
C GLN A 356 -3.11 0.33 12.42
N HIS A 357 -1.90 -0.05 12.02
CA HIS A 357 -1.38 -1.38 12.33
C HIS A 357 -1.12 -1.49 13.84
N ALA A 358 -1.22 -2.68 14.42
CA ALA A 358 -0.95 -2.89 15.84
C ALA A 358 0.47 -2.52 16.27
N ASP A 359 1.44 -2.68 15.39
CA ASP A 359 2.83 -2.31 15.64
C ASP A 359 3.11 -0.80 15.47
N SER A 360 2.15 -0.03 14.94
CA SER A 360 2.31 1.42 14.79
C SER A 360 2.19 2.11 16.15
N THR A 361 2.86 3.26 16.30
CA THR A 361 2.65 4.12 17.47
C THR A 361 1.18 4.54 17.54
N PRO A 362 0.45 4.21 18.62
CA PRO A 362 -0.97 4.53 18.71
C PRO A 362 -1.22 6.03 18.66
N LEU A 363 -2.18 6.43 17.86
CA LEU A 363 -2.65 7.81 17.77
C LEU A 363 -3.69 8.02 18.89
N ASN A 364 -3.26 8.71 19.94
CA ASN A 364 -4.08 8.92 21.14
C ASN A 364 -4.70 10.32 21.20
N ASP A 365 -4.10 11.28 20.50
CA ASP A 365 -4.48 12.68 20.56
C ASP A 365 -5.41 13.07 19.42
N TRP A 366 -6.22 14.10 19.66
CA TRP A 366 -7.01 14.74 18.62
C TRP A 366 -6.13 15.37 17.54
N GLN A 367 -6.44 15.10 16.28
CA GLN A 367 -5.70 15.70 15.17
C GLN A 367 -6.26 17.09 14.87
N ARG A 368 -5.43 18.11 15.06
CA ARG A 368 -5.81 19.51 14.82
C ARG A 368 -5.82 19.84 13.33
N CYS A 369 -6.61 20.86 12.99
CA CYS A 369 -6.62 21.46 11.66
C CYS A 369 -5.91 22.81 11.73
N ASP A 370 -4.71 22.88 11.14
CA ASP A 370 -3.86 24.04 11.20
C ASP A 370 -4.31 25.11 10.21
N VAL A 371 -4.43 26.35 10.71
CA VAL A 371 -4.69 27.55 9.92
C VAL A 371 -3.36 28.06 9.37
N VAL A 372 -3.00 27.60 8.18
CA VAL A 372 -1.82 28.09 7.47
C VAL A 372 -2.25 29.17 6.49
N ASN A 373 -1.61 30.34 6.52
CA ASN A 373 -1.76 31.33 5.46
C ASN A 373 -1.16 30.74 4.19
N SER A 374 -2.03 30.23 3.31
CA SER A 374 -1.65 29.79 1.97
C SER A 374 -2.17 30.81 0.96
N ASP A 375 -1.45 31.03 -0.13
CA ASP A 375 -1.82 31.99 -1.18
C ASP A 375 -3.21 31.74 -1.79
N ASN A 376 -3.76 30.53 -1.57
CA ASN A 376 -4.99 30.05 -2.18
C ASN A 376 -6.22 30.12 -1.25
N VAL A 377 -6.09 30.47 0.04
CA VAL A 377 -7.21 30.49 1.01
C VAL A 377 -7.14 31.76 1.86
N SER A 378 -8.25 32.49 1.98
CA SER A 378 -8.29 33.63 2.89
C SER A 378 -8.15 33.16 4.35
N LYS A 379 -7.50 33.97 5.22
CA LYS A 379 -7.37 33.66 6.65
C LYS A 379 -8.72 33.37 7.32
N LYS A 380 -9.76 34.13 6.96
CA LYS A 380 -11.12 33.99 7.48
C LYS A 380 -11.75 32.64 7.07
N GLU A 381 -11.56 32.23 5.82
CA GLU A 381 -12.05 30.94 5.34
C GLU A 381 -11.31 29.77 5.99
N SER A 382 -9.99 29.88 6.13
CA SER A 382 -9.18 28.88 6.84
C SER A 382 -9.62 28.71 8.29
N GLN A 383 -9.94 29.80 8.98
CA GLN A 383 -10.49 29.78 10.34
C GLN A 383 -11.87 29.10 10.40
N LYS A 384 -12.75 29.34 9.42
CA LYS A 384 -14.05 28.65 9.35
C LYS A 384 -13.88 27.14 9.17
N ILE A 385 -12.94 26.72 8.32
CA ILE A 385 -12.65 25.30 8.09
C ILE A 385 -12.05 24.65 9.33
N ALA A 386 -11.14 25.34 10.03
CA ALA A 386 -10.59 24.85 11.29
C ALA A 386 -11.66 24.74 12.37
N ALA A 387 -12.56 25.72 12.48
CA ALA A 387 -13.70 25.66 13.39
C ALA A 387 -14.66 24.50 13.03
N PHE A 388 -14.98 24.30 11.76
CA PHE A 388 -15.74 23.13 11.30
C PHE A 388 -15.07 21.82 11.70
N TRP A 389 -13.77 21.70 11.45
CA TRP A 389 -13.00 20.51 11.81
C TRP A 389 -12.99 20.26 13.31
N GLU A 390 -12.84 21.31 14.10
CA GLU A 390 -12.91 21.20 15.54
C GLU A 390 -14.32 20.80 15.95
N GLU A 391 -15.35 21.56 15.59
CA GLU A 391 -16.74 21.52 16.09
C GLU A 391 -17.63 20.40 15.55
N LYS A 392 -17.44 20.00 14.29
CA LYS A 392 -18.40 19.15 13.56
C LYS A 392 -17.83 17.81 13.14
N VAL A 393 -16.52 17.71 12.96
CA VAL A 393 -15.88 16.43 12.67
C VAL A 393 -15.70 15.67 13.98
N ARG A 394 -15.97 14.36 13.97
CA ARG A 394 -15.61 13.41 15.03
C ARG A 394 -14.46 12.55 14.54
N GLN A 395 -13.55 12.20 15.44
CA GLN A 395 -12.35 11.46 15.09
C GLN A 395 -12.23 10.20 15.94
N TYR A 396 -11.88 9.10 15.30
CA TYR A 396 -11.77 7.79 15.91
C TYR A 396 -10.45 7.15 15.52
N GLN A 397 -9.93 6.30 16.39
CA GLN A 397 -8.78 5.47 16.12
C GLN A 397 -9.17 3.99 16.26
N VAL A 398 -8.58 3.16 15.39
CA VAL A 398 -8.59 1.71 15.57
C VAL A 398 -7.25 1.11 15.20
N SER A 399 -6.72 0.28 16.10
CA SER A 399 -5.60 -0.60 15.82
C SER A 399 -6.12 -1.93 15.31
N ILE A 400 -5.64 -2.33 14.15
CA ILE A 400 -5.92 -3.64 13.57
C ILE A 400 -4.85 -4.59 14.07
N PRO A 401 -5.21 -5.61 14.87
CA PRO A 401 -4.24 -6.61 15.29
C PRO A 401 -3.68 -7.30 14.05
N SER A 402 -2.36 -7.44 13.96
CA SER A 402 -1.81 -8.64 13.33
C SER A 402 -2.47 -9.82 14.02
N ARG A 403 -2.80 -10.92 13.33
CA ARG A 403 -3.42 -12.09 13.99
C ARG A 403 -2.81 -12.28 15.39
N ASP A 404 -3.67 -12.41 16.41
CA ASP A 404 -3.34 -13.32 17.50
C ASP A 404 -3.13 -14.66 16.78
N ALA A 405 -1.85 -15.04 16.66
CA ALA A 405 -1.36 -16.00 15.66
C ALA A 405 -1.86 -17.42 15.92
#